data_AF-A0A8T3R3U1-F1
#
_entry.id   AF-A0A8T3R3U1-F1
#
_cell.length_a   1.000
_cell.length_b   1.000
_cell.length_c   1.000
_cell.angle_alpha   90.00
_cell.angle_beta   90.00
_cell.angle_gamma   90.00
#
_symmetry.space_group_name_H-M   'P 1'
#
loop_
_entity.id
_entity.type
_entity.pdbx_description
1 polymer ?
#
loop_
_entity_poly.entity_id
_entity_poly.type
_entity_poly.pdbx_seq_one_letter_code
_entity_poly.pdbx_strand_id
1 'polypeptide(L)'
;MSKSNRRRQRPGSQSAGARPSDPARRAAVPPGGGAPVGRSGPADSNPDGEAPGTGTPGPGASRTPAAGAGTTQSATGSRAPSGAARQGRRDRQRTAHKPSVLERYRTALIALAAVAGVVLISVFVFASASAPAYACSTTWDPAPTASPAADATPALGFIQPEIGSNHVGRGANATYAYCPPASGPHYNAQGVGPIAARAYGPDDAAIPQGWVHNLEHGALVILYQGTSDGATPDGQASLKSYFEEFPPVTGCGPVIARFDEMATPYAALVWDRVLQMDSFDAAQITAFWNQWGGRTNPEKACPGPDVTSAPDPSGSAAPSPS
;
A
#
# COMPACT_ATOMS: atom_id res chain seq x y z
N MET A 1 -85.86 26.05 -8.66
CA MET A 1 -86.16 24.60 -8.58
C MET A 1 -84.87 23.88 -9.00
N SER A 2 -84.18 22.98 -8.28
CA SER A 2 -84.49 22.13 -7.14
C SER A 2 -83.19 21.76 -6.41
N LYS A 3 -83.23 21.91 -5.07
CA LYS A 3 -82.59 21.23 -3.93
C LYS A 3 -81.20 20.56 -4.01
N SER A 4 -80.37 21.01 -3.07
CA SER A 4 -79.16 20.43 -2.48
C SER A 4 -79.28 18.98 -1.99
N ASN A 5 -78.14 18.28 -1.90
CA ASN A 5 -77.98 17.17 -0.96
C ASN A 5 -76.57 17.16 -0.34
N ARG A 6 -76.49 17.58 0.93
CA ARG A 6 -75.32 17.41 1.82
C ARG A 6 -75.44 16.06 2.51
N ARG A 7 -74.46 15.17 2.36
CA ARG A 7 -74.34 13.97 3.18
C ARG A 7 -73.30 14.19 4.27
N ARG A 8 -73.79 14.30 5.51
CA ARG A 8 -73.01 14.24 6.75
C ARG A 8 -72.53 12.80 6.98
N GLN A 9 -71.26 12.61 7.33
CA GLN A 9 -70.81 11.43 8.08
C GLN A 9 -70.33 11.86 9.46
N ARG A 10 -70.69 11.03 10.44
CA ARG A 10 -70.57 11.22 11.89
C ARG A 10 -69.17 10.76 12.38
N PRO A 11 -68.70 11.29 13.51
CA PRO A 11 -67.48 10.85 14.20
C PRO A 11 -67.78 9.68 15.16
N GLY A 12 -66.81 8.77 15.35
CA GLY A 12 -66.92 7.65 16.28
C GLY A 12 -65.62 7.42 17.08
N SER A 13 -65.74 7.54 18.41
CA SER A 13 -65.00 6.91 19.52
C SER A 13 -63.50 6.59 19.33
N GLN A 14 -62.55 7.25 19.99
CA GLN A 14 -62.15 7.09 21.42
C GLN A 14 -62.10 5.63 21.93
N SER A 15 -60.89 5.08 22.04
CA SER A 15 -60.54 4.07 23.04
C SER A 15 -59.29 4.55 23.78
N ALA A 16 -59.42 4.66 25.09
CA ALA A 16 -58.41 5.07 26.04
C ALA A 16 -57.58 3.87 26.53
N GLY A 17 -56.35 4.15 26.94
CA GLY A 17 -55.76 3.57 28.16
C GLY A 17 -54.89 2.32 28.01
N ALA A 18 -53.56 2.52 28.06
CA ALA A 18 -52.66 1.80 29.00
C ALA A 18 -51.20 2.32 28.91
N ARG A 19 -50.86 3.25 29.82
CA ARG A 19 -49.57 3.30 30.56
C ARG A 19 -49.94 2.99 32.03
N PRO A 20 -49.07 2.51 32.94
CA PRO A 20 -47.61 2.66 33.00
C PRO A 20 -46.88 1.32 33.31
N SER A 21 -45.55 1.21 33.33
CA SER A 21 -44.73 1.38 34.54
C SER A 21 -43.25 1.20 34.20
N ASP A 22 -42.45 2.22 34.47
CA ASP A 22 -41.00 2.17 34.63
C ASP A 22 -40.72 2.18 36.15
N PRO A 23 -39.83 1.32 36.67
CA PRO A 23 -38.82 1.89 37.55
C PRO A 23 -37.42 1.27 37.36
N ALA A 24 -36.52 2.07 36.81
CA ALA A 24 -35.18 2.38 37.33
C ALA A 24 -34.55 1.42 38.37
N ARG A 25 -33.45 0.77 37.99
CA ARG A 25 -32.28 0.44 38.84
C ARG A 25 -31.03 0.43 37.94
N ARG A 26 -30.21 1.50 37.96
CA ARG A 26 -28.99 1.66 38.78
C ARG A 26 -28.01 0.47 38.67
N ALA A 27 -26.98 0.66 37.85
CA ALA A 27 -25.62 0.20 38.15
C ALA A 27 -24.64 1.25 37.63
N ALA A 28 -24.18 2.10 38.54
CA ALA A 28 -23.06 2.99 38.35
C ALA A 28 -21.76 2.18 38.49
N VAL A 29 -20.84 2.32 37.55
CA VAL A 29 -19.47 1.79 37.64
C VAL A 29 -18.55 2.98 37.96
N PRO A 30 -17.63 2.86 38.94
CA PRO A 30 -16.92 4.01 39.52
C PRO A 30 -15.74 4.49 38.66
N PRO A 31 -15.32 5.76 38.80
CA PRO A 31 -14.07 6.26 38.27
C PRO A 31 -12.93 5.93 39.25
N GLY A 32 -11.96 5.13 38.80
CA GLY A 32 -10.70 4.90 39.51
C GLY A 32 -9.63 5.85 39.00
N GLY A 33 -9.23 6.81 39.84
CA GLY A 33 -8.11 7.71 39.61
C GLY A 33 -6.82 7.28 40.33
N GLY A 34 -5.71 7.92 39.93
CA GLY A 34 -4.41 7.93 40.61
C GLY A 34 -3.48 6.79 40.14
N ALA A 35 -2.20 7.00 39.80
CA ALA A 35 -1.28 8.08 40.12
C ALA A 35 -0.08 8.06 39.14
N PRO A 36 0.73 9.14 39.08
CA PRO A 36 1.82 9.31 38.14
C PRO A 36 3.15 8.76 38.70
N VAL A 37 3.96 8.19 37.82
CA VAL A 37 5.40 7.93 38.01
C VAL A 37 6.02 8.29 36.66
N GLY A 38 7.08 9.07 36.50
CA GLY A 38 8.14 9.48 37.39
C GLY A 38 9.35 9.69 36.48
N ARG A 39 9.61 10.96 36.21
CA ARG A 39 10.80 11.64 35.64
C ARG A 39 12.14 10.90 35.77
N SER A 40 12.99 10.94 34.73
CA SER A 40 14.49 11.02 34.71
C SER A 40 14.97 10.72 33.27
N GLY A 41 15.24 11.68 32.36
CA GLY A 41 16.45 12.53 32.23
C GLY A 41 17.54 11.85 31.37
N PRO A 42 18.53 12.53 30.75
CA PRO A 42 18.70 13.95 30.33
C PRO A 42 18.73 14.07 28.78
N ALA A 43 18.51 15.20 28.09
CA ALA A 43 19.16 16.51 28.13
C ALA A 43 20.68 16.45 27.90
N ASP A 44 21.11 16.33 26.65
CA ASP A 44 22.40 16.88 26.23
C ASP A 44 22.18 17.92 25.13
N SER A 45 22.67 19.09 25.47
CA SER A 45 22.62 20.37 24.79
C SER A 45 23.93 20.64 24.07
N ASN A 46 23.83 21.05 22.80
CA ASN A 46 24.67 22.07 22.13
C ASN A 46 26.19 21.80 21.97
N PRO A 47 26.93 22.63 21.19
CA PRO A 47 26.58 23.47 20.04
C PRO A 47 27.64 23.43 18.90
N ASP A 48 27.42 24.24 17.86
CA ASP A 48 28.38 25.00 17.01
C ASP A 48 29.68 24.34 16.49
N GLY A 49 29.89 24.47 15.17
CA GLY A 49 31.15 24.08 14.54
C GLY A 49 31.27 24.48 13.07
N GLU A 50 31.51 25.76 12.86
CA GLU A 50 31.98 26.42 11.64
C GLU A 50 33.00 25.59 10.82
N ALA A 51 32.90 25.68 9.48
CA ALA A 51 34.00 25.45 8.53
C ALA A 51 35.16 26.47 8.80
N PRO A 52 36.37 26.45 8.17
CA PRO A 52 36.74 25.78 6.92
C PRO A 52 38.19 25.22 6.82
N GLY A 53 38.51 24.57 5.69
CA GLY A 53 39.78 24.80 4.98
C GLY A 53 40.86 23.70 4.97
N THR A 54 41.48 23.62 3.79
CA THR A 54 42.89 23.29 3.46
C THR A 54 43.42 21.84 3.52
N GLY A 55 43.89 21.37 2.35
CA GLY A 55 45.30 20.94 2.24
C GLY A 55 45.64 19.53 1.72
N THR A 56 45.87 19.44 0.40
CA THR A 56 47.09 18.86 -0.28
C THR A 56 47.51 17.36 -0.10
N PRO A 57 48.46 16.82 -0.93
CA PRO A 57 48.31 15.49 -1.57
C PRO A 57 49.52 14.53 -1.41
N GLY A 58 49.43 13.34 -2.05
CA GLY A 58 50.57 12.43 -2.36
C GLY A 58 50.95 11.45 -1.23
N PRO A 59 51.83 10.44 -1.45
CA PRO A 59 52.74 10.14 -2.57
C PRO A 59 52.44 8.73 -3.17
N GLY A 60 53.13 8.11 -4.13
CA GLY A 60 54.47 8.25 -4.71
C GLY A 60 55.02 6.84 -4.99
N ALA A 61 55.58 6.69 -6.19
CA ALA A 61 56.10 5.50 -6.84
C ALA A 61 57.17 4.63 -6.11
N SER A 62 57.39 3.43 -6.69
CA SER A 62 58.68 2.85 -7.10
C SER A 62 59.16 1.56 -6.38
N ARG A 63 59.41 0.48 -7.14
CA ARG A 63 60.73 -0.19 -7.39
C ARG A 63 60.62 -1.71 -7.61
N THR A 64 61.24 -2.15 -8.72
CA THR A 64 61.72 -3.51 -9.10
C THR A 64 63.14 -3.77 -8.51
N PRO A 65 63.91 -4.80 -8.93
CA PRO A 65 63.86 -6.26 -8.63
C PRO A 65 65.25 -6.85 -8.17
N ALA A 66 65.35 -8.16 -7.86
CA ALA A 66 66.57 -9.02 -7.94
C ALA A 66 66.27 -10.40 -7.29
N ALA A 67 66.43 -11.56 -7.94
CA ALA A 67 67.64 -12.30 -8.33
C ALA A 67 68.44 -12.90 -7.14
N GLY A 68 68.57 -14.24 -7.13
CA GLY A 68 69.42 -14.99 -6.20
C GLY A 68 69.46 -16.48 -6.54
N ALA A 69 70.61 -16.94 -7.03
CA ALA A 69 70.92 -18.30 -7.46
C ALA A 69 71.84 -19.02 -6.47
N GLY A 70 71.92 -20.36 -6.56
CA GLY A 70 73.09 -21.15 -6.19
C GLY A 70 72.76 -22.55 -5.61
N THR A 71 72.95 -23.67 -6.34
CA THR A 71 74.11 -24.63 -6.34
C THR A 71 74.33 -25.36 -5.00
N THR A 72 74.67 -26.65 -4.85
CA THR A 72 75.42 -27.72 -5.57
C THR A 72 75.27 -29.01 -4.71
N GLN A 73 75.36 -30.29 -5.13
CA GLN A 73 76.53 -31.16 -5.44
C GLN A 73 76.01 -32.64 -5.38
N SER A 74 76.25 -33.53 -6.36
CA SER A 74 77.33 -34.57 -6.47
C SER A 74 77.32 -35.66 -5.36
N ALA A 75 77.55 -36.97 -5.52
CA ALA A 75 77.95 -37.87 -6.61
C ALA A 75 77.88 -39.37 -6.16
N THR A 76 78.09 -40.32 -7.11
CA THR A 76 78.64 -41.70 -6.98
C THR A 76 77.83 -42.78 -6.21
N GLY A 77 77.73 -44.07 -6.58
CA GLY A 77 78.27 -44.88 -7.69
C GLY A 77 78.03 -46.39 -7.44
N SER A 78 78.01 -47.17 -8.53
CA SER A 78 78.49 -48.57 -8.64
C SER A 78 77.68 -49.81 -8.18
N ARG A 79 77.70 -50.79 -9.11
CA ARG A 79 77.69 -52.28 -9.00
C ARG A 79 76.36 -53.06 -9.10
N ALA A 80 76.28 -53.83 -10.19
CA ALA A 80 75.50 -55.07 -10.31
C ALA A 80 76.09 -56.18 -9.42
N PRO A 81 75.26 -57.20 -9.09
CA PRO A 81 75.59 -58.53 -9.59
C PRO A 81 74.39 -59.35 -10.11
N SER A 82 74.79 -60.32 -10.92
CA SER A 82 74.13 -61.51 -11.47
C SER A 82 73.01 -62.20 -10.66
N GLY A 83 71.94 -62.56 -11.39
CA GLY A 83 71.38 -63.91 -11.48
C GLY A 83 70.76 -64.57 -10.24
N ALA A 84 69.42 -64.68 -10.21
CA ALA A 84 68.71 -65.86 -9.69
C ALA A 84 67.26 -65.89 -10.21
N ALA A 85 66.85 -67.05 -10.72
CA ALA A 85 65.53 -67.31 -11.24
C ALA A 85 64.55 -67.71 -10.12
N ARG A 86 63.25 -67.51 -10.42
CA ARG A 86 62.05 -68.08 -9.77
C ARG A 86 61.79 -67.58 -8.34
N GLN A 87 60.60 -67.04 -8.10
CA GLN A 87 59.46 -67.83 -7.56
C GLN A 87 58.33 -66.87 -7.14
N GLY A 88 57.12 -67.13 -7.65
CA GLY A 88 55.89 -66.75 -6.94
C GLY A 88 55.35 -65.33 -7.16
N ARG A 89 55.10 -64.92 -8.40
CA ARG A 89 54.01 -63.96 -8.66
C ARG A 89 52.70 -64.69 -8.33
N ARG A 90 52.24 -64.57 -7.08
CA ARG A 90 50.83 -64.81 -6.77
C ARG A 90 50.04 -63.74 -7.51
N ASP A 91 49.63 -64.04 -8.73
CA ASP A 91 48.52 -63.35 -9.37
C ASP A 91 47.31 -63.53 -8.46
N ARG A 92 47.14 -62.58 -7.53
CA ARG A 92 45.84 -62.34 -6.91
C ARG A 92 44.94 -62.01 -8.09
N GLN A 93 44.07 -62.94 -8.46
CA GLN A 93 42.93 -62.67 -9.34
C GLN A 93 42.29 -61.38 -8.85
N ARG A 94 42.57 -60.26 -9.54
CA ARG A 94 41.81 -59.04 -9.37
C ARG A 94 40.43 -59.40 -9.91
N THR A 95 39.50 -59.71 -9.01
CA THR A 95 38.07 -59.76 -9.32
C THR A 95 37.76 -58.52 -10.15
N ALA A 96 37.44 -58.72 -11.42
CA ALA A 96 37.14 -57.63 -12.34
C ALA A 96 35.97 -56.84 -11.75
N HIS A 97 36.25 -55.66 -11.22
CA HIS A 97 35.25 -54.80 -10.63
C HIS A 97 34.26 -54.40 -11.72
N LYS A 98 33.03 -54.91 -11.66
CA LYS A 98 31.94 -54.51 -12.55
C LYS A 98 31.30 -53.28 -11.89
N PRO A 99 31.54 -52.05 -12.40
CA PRO A 99 30.95 -50.87 -11.80
C PRO A 99 29.43 -50.98 -11.86
N SER A 100 28.77 -50.63 -10.75
CA SER A 100 27.32 -50.60 -10.68
C SER A 100 26.75 -49.56 -11.66
N VAL A 101 25.48 -49.72 -12.03
CA VAL A 101 24.79 -48.78 -12.95
C VAL A 101 24.86 -47.34 -12.44
N LEU A 102 24.74 -47.14 -11.12
CA LEU A 102 24.88 -45.83 -10.48
C LEU A 102 26.27 -45.23 -10.64
N GLU A 103 27.32 -46.05 -10.59
CA GLU A 103 28.71 -45.59 -10.73
C GLU A 103 29.05 -45.26 -12.18
N ARG A 104 28.48 -46.01 -13.13
CA ARG A 104 28.59 -45.74 -14.57
C ARG A 104 27.93 -44.43 -14.98
N TYR A 105 26.76 -44.12 -14.40
CA TYR A 105 26.00 -42.91 -14.73
C TYR A 105 26.19 -41.76 -13.74
N ARG A 106 27.10 -41.89 -12.76
CA ARG A 106 27.27 -40.91 -11.68
C ARG A 106 27.46 -39.49 -12.20
N THR A 107 28.32 -39.28 -13.19
CA THR A 107 28.57 -37.96 -13.78
C THR A 107 27.36 -37.42 -14.54
N ALA A 108 26.65 -38.26 -15.29
CA ALA A 108 25.43 -37.87 -15.99
C ALA A 108 24.29 -37.52 -15.02
N LEU A 109 24.14 -38.28 -13.93
CA LEU A 109 23.17 -38.01 -12.88
C LEU A 109 23.49 -36.71 -12.13
N ILE A 110 24.76 -36.45 -11.83
CA ILE A 110 25.20 -35.18 -11.22
C ILE A 110 24.96 -34.00 -12.17
N ALA A 111 25.29 -34.15 -13.45
CA ALA A 111 25.06 -33.11 -14.45
C ALA A 111 23.55 -32.81 -14.61
N LEU A 112 22.72 -33.86 -14.68
CA LEU A 112 21.26 -33.71 -14.73
C LEU A 112 20.72 -33.03 -13.47
N ALA A 113 21.18 -33.42 -12.28
CA ALA A 113 20.79 -32.81 -11.02
C ALA A 113 21.24 -31.34 -10.94
N ALA A 114 22.43 -31.00 -11.43
CA ALA A 114 22.92 -29.63 -11.48
C ALA A 114 22.08 -28.77 -12.43
N VAL A 115 21.76 -29.26 -13.63
CA VAL A 115 20.86 -28.57 -14.57
C VAL A 115 19.47 -28.40 -13.97
N ALA A 116 18.89 -29.44 -13.38
CA ALA A 116 17.60 -29.37 -12.71
C ALA A 116 17.62 -28.34 -11.55
N GLY A 117 18.70 -28.31 -10.76
CA GLY A 117 18.88 -27.33 -9.69
C GLY A 117 18.92 -25.90 -10.21
N VAL A 118 19.67 -25.64 -11.29
CA VAL A 118 19.71 -24.31 -11.93
C VAL A 118 18.34 -23.92 -12.44
N VAL A 119 17.62 -24.82 -13.14
CA VAL A 119 16.27 -24.55 -13.65
C VAL A 119 15.31 -24.19 -12.51
N LEU A 120 15.32 -24.94 -11.40
CA LEU A 120 14.47 -24.65 -10.25
C LEU A 120 14.77 -23.30 -9.61
N ILE A 121 16.05 -22.95 -9.46
CA ILE A 121 16.47 -21.64 -8.94
C ILE A 121 16.03 -20.53 -9.90
N SER A 122 16.23 -20.69 -11.20
CA SER A 122 15.80 -19.72 -12.20
C SER A 122 14.28 -19.50 -12.18
N VAL A 123 13.49 -20.58 -12.09
CA VAL A 123 12.03 -20.50 -11.97
C VAL A 123 11.62 -19.79 -10.68
N PHE A 124 12.26 -20.10 -9.55
CA PHE A 124 11.97 -19.45 -8.27
C PHE A 124 12.30 -17.96 -8.29
N VAL A 125 13.48 -17.58 -8.79
CA VAL A 125 13.89 -16.17 -8.89
C VAL A 125 12.95 -15.43 -9.84
N PHE A 126 12.63 -15.99 -11.01
CA PHE A 126 11.69 -15.38 -11.94
C PHE A 126 10.29 -15.21 -11.33
N ALA A 127 9.75 -16.25 -10.69
CA ALA A 127 8.45 -16.18 -10.04
C ALA A 127 8.43 -15.14 -8.91
N SER A 128 9.49 -15.07 -8.10
CA SER A 128 9.62 -14.07 -7.02
C SER A 128 9.72 -12.64 -7.55
N ALA A 129 10.43 -12.43 -8.66
CA ALA A 129 10.60 -11.12 -9.29
C ALA A 129 9.35 -10.68 -10.07
N SER A 130 8.49 -11.62 -10.44
CA SER A 130 7.25 -11.37 -11.20
C SER A 130 6.00 -11.31 -10.31
N ALA A 131 6.16 -11.40 -8.98
CA ALA A 131 5.05 -11.30 -8.05
C ALA A 131 4.43 -9.89 -8.12
N PRO A 132 3.08 -9.77 -8.07
CA PRO A 132 2.44 -8.47 -8.09
C PRO A 132 2.83 -7.68 -6.83
N ALA A 133 3.03 -6.38 -6.99
CA ALA A 133 3.38 -5.50 -5.87
C ALA A 133 2.28 -5.50 -4.80
N TYR A 134 1.03 -5.75 -5.17
CA TYR A 134 -0.09 -5.84 -4.24
C TYR A 134 -1.01 -7.00 -4.60
N ALA A 135 -1.85 -7.41 -3.64
CA ALA A 135 -2.93 -8.35 -3.86
C ALA A 135 -4.21 -7.89 -3.15
N CYS A 136 -5.35 -8.13 -3.79
CA CYS A 136 -6.68 -7.87 -3.26
C CYS A 136 -7.35 -9.19 -2.86
N SER A 137 -7.96 -9.23 -1.68
CA SER A 137 -8.74 -10.41 -1.26
C SER A 137 -10.14 -10.39 -1.86
N THR A 138 -10.79 -9.22 -1.87
CA THR A 138 -12.12 -9.02 -2.45
C THR A 138 -12.22 -7.65 -3.12
N THR A 139 -12.94 -7.58 -4.24
CA THR A 139 -13.40 -6.31 -4.78
C THR A 139 -14.50 -5.77 -3.87
N TRP A 140 -14.38 -4.52 -3.45
CA TRP A 140 -15.37 -3.87 -2.59
C TRP A 140 -16.63 -3.57 -3.41
N ASP A 141 -17.75 -4.15 -3.02
CA ASP A 141 -19.07 -3.93 -3.62
C ASP A 141 -20.13 -3.99 -2.50
N PRO A 142 -20.30 -2.90 -1.73
CA PRO A 142 -21.24 -2.88 -0.62
C PRO A 142 -22.68 -2.78 -1.14
N ALA A 143 -23.60 -3.47 -0.46
CA ALA A 143 -25.02 -3.32 -0.76
C ALA A 143 -25.46 -1.84 -0.62
N PRO A 144 -26.34 -1.33 -1.52
CA PRO A 144 -26.82 0.04 -1.44
C PRO A 144 -27.40 0.37 -0.06
N THR A 145 -27.04 1.53 0.47
CA THR A 145 -27.66 2.04 1.71
C THR A 145 -29.06 2.53 1.38
N ALA A 146 -30.02 2.30 2.29
CA ALA A 146 -31.37 2.83 2.14
C ALA A 146 -31.35 4.35 1.91
N SER A 147 -32.28 4.84 1.10
CA SER A 147 -32.39 6.27 0.83
C SER A 147 -32.55 7.05 2.14
N PRO A 148 -31.82 8.16 2.32
CA PRO A 148 -31.99 9.01 3.49
C PRO A 148 -33.41 9.58 3.56
N ALA A 149 -33.82 9.99 4.75
CA ALA A 149 -35.08 10.70 4.94
C ALA A 149 -35.13 11.97 4.05
N ALA A 150 -36.33 12.43 3.69
CA ALA A 150 -36.53 13.51 2.71
C ALA A 150 -35.76 14.81 3.01
N ASP A 151 -35.44 15.07 4.28
CA ASP A 151 -34.74 16.27 4.74
C ASP A 151 -33.30 16.00 5.22
N ALA A 152 -32.81 14.77 5.10
CA ALA A 152 -31.47 14.40 5.53
C ALA A 152 -30.47 14.54 4.38
N THR A 153 -29.36 15.25 4.61
CA THR A 153 -28.23 15.26 3.68
C THR A 153 -27.68 13.83 3.54
N PRO A 154 -27.63 13.25 2.32
CA PRO A 154 -27.06 11.92 2.13
C PRO A 154 -25.61 11.82 2.61
N ALA A 155 -25.28 10.73 3.31
CA ALA A 155 -23.89 10.37 3.59
C ALA A 155 -23.29 9.75 2.32
N LEU A 156 -22.43 10.50 1.63
CA LEU A 156 -21.78 10.04 0.42
C LEU A 156 -20.69 9.01 0.74
N GLY A 157 -20.63 7.97 -0.07
CA GLY A 157 -19.68 6.87 0.06
C GLY A 157 -19.97 5.93 1.23
N PHE A 158 -19.44 4.72 1.10
CA PHE A 158 -19.58 3.64 2.08
C PHE A 158 -18.37 3.61 3.00
N ILE A 159 -18.60 3.30 4.26
CA ILE A 159 -17.51 2.98 5.20
C ILE A 159 -16.96 1.62 4.83
N GLN A 160 -15.68 1.57 4.51
CA GLN A 160 -14.91 0.35 4.30
C GLN A 160 -14.17 0.01 5.60
N PRO A 161 -14.26 -1.23 6.11
CA PRO A 161 -13.57 -1.59 7.35
C PRO A 161 -12.06 -1.35 7.27
N GLU A 162 -11.51 -0.66 8.26
CA GLU A 162 -10.09 -0.35 8.32
C GLU A 162 -9.26 -1.62 8.54
N ILE A 163 -8.13 -1.72 7.83
CA ILE A 163 -7.18 -2.84 7.98
C ILE A 163 -5.80 -2.37 8.48
N GLY A 164 -5.78 -1.24 9.19
CA GLY A 164 -4.61 -0.63 9.83
C GLY A 164 -3.86 0.38 8.95
N SER A 165 -2.75 0.90 9.47
CA SER A 165 -1.97 1.99 8.87
C SER A 165 -0.46 1.73 8.85
N ASN A 166 -0.05 0.46 8.81
CA ASN A 166 1.37 0.12 8.94
C ASN A 166 2.22 0.64 7.75
N HIS A 167 3.27 1.39 8.06
CA HIS A 167 4.29 1.75 7.07
C HIS A 167 5.13 0.53 6.68
N VAL A 168 5.34 0.36 5.37
CA VAL A 168 6.22 -0.66 4.80
C VAL A 168 7.33 -0.02 3.97
N GLY A 169 8.46 -0.71 3.87
CA GLY A 169 9.60 -0.25 3.08
C GLY A 169 9.33 -0.26 1.57
N ARG A 170 10.10 0.52 0.81
CA ARG A 170 10.05 0.53 -0.66
C ARG A 170 10.16 -0.90 -1.22
N GLY A 171 9.25 -1.26 -2.13
CA GLY A 171 9.25 -2.56 -2.81
C GLY A 171 8.66 -3.70 -1.97
N ALA A 172 8.19 -3.43 -0.75
CA ALA A 172 7.44 -4.39 0.02
C ALA A 172 6.07 -4.65 -0.62
N ASN A 173 5.71 -5.92 -0.75
CA ASN A 173 4.39 -6.30 -1.22
C ASN A 173 3.34 -6.04 -0.14
N ALA A 174 2.12 -5.71 -0.56
CA ALA A 174 0.99 -5.49 0.33
C ALA A 174 -0.19 -6.40 -0.02
N THR A 175 -0.96 -6.80 0.99
CA THR A 175 -2.24 -7.50 0.78
C THR A 175 -3.35 -6.68 1.42
N TYR A 176 -4.36 -6.37 0.64
CA TYR A 176 -5.54 -5.62 1.07
C TYR A 176 -6.74 -6.55 1.15
N ALA A 177 -7.58 -6.35 2.16
CA ALA A 177 -8.84 -7.08 2.28
C ALA A 177 -9.83 -6.67 1.18
N TYR A 178 -9.84 -5.38 0.83
CA TYR A 178 -10.80 -4.76 -0.06
C TYR A 178 -10.11 -3.92 -1.13
N CYS A 179 -10.65 -3.93 -2.34
CA CYS A 179 -10.16 -3.11 -3.43
C CYS A 179 -11.28 -2.26 -4.08
N PRO A 180 -11.06 -0.94 -4.29
CA PRO A 180 -9.84 -0.20 -3.93
C PRO A 180 -9.66 -0.07 -2.40
N PRO A 181 -8.42 -0.15 -1.89
CA PRO A 181 -8.18 -0.08 -0.44
C PRO A 181 -8.26 1.36 0.09
N ALA A 182 -9.15 1.64 1.03
CA ALA A 182 -9.24 2.93 1.71
C ALA A 182 -8.36 3.01 2.98
N SER A 183 -7.61 1.95 3.28
CA SER A 183 -6.65 1.85 4.39
C SER A 183 -5.71 0.66 4.17
N GLY A 184 -4.72 0.50 5.04
CA GLY A 184 -3.84 -0.68 5.07
C GLY A 184 -2.35 -0.35 4.94
N PRO A 185 -1.51 -1.38 4.73
CA PRO A 185 -0.07 -1.21 4.60
C PRO A 185 0.30 -0.32 3.41
N HIS A 186 1.23 0.61 3.60
CA HIS A 186 1.61 1.57 2.55
C HIS A 186 3.05 2.07 2.71
N TYR A 187 3.63 2.59 1.64
CA TYR A 187 5.04 3.00 1.62
C TYR A 187 5.24 4.29 2.39
N ASN A 188 6.23 4.33 3.27
CA ASN A 188 6.77 5.57 3.83
C ASN A 188 8.21 5.75 3.36
N ALA A 189 8.38 6.33 2.18
CA ALA A 189 9.68 6.60 1.60
C ALA A 189 9.58 7.74 0.58
N GLN A 190 10.55 8.65 0.63
CA GLN A 190 10.61 9.79 -0.27
C GLN A 190 10.50 9.36 -1.75
N GLY A 191 9.55 9.97 -2.46
CA GLY A 191 9.27 9.69 -3.87
C GLY A 191 8.56 8.37 -4.14
N VAL A 192 8.07 7.67 -3.11
CA VAL A 192 7.31 6.41 -3.25
C VAL A 192 5.95 6.48 -2.55
N GLY A 193 5.90 7.09 -1.37
CA GLY A 193 4.69 7.24 -0.56
C GLY A 193 4.94 8.26 0.56
N PRO A 194 4.11 9.30 0.72
CA PRO A 194 2.99 9.66 -0.16
C PRO A 194 3.49 10.01 -1.57
N ILE A 195 2.65 9.75 -2.57
CA ILE A 195 2.97 10.11 -3.96
C ILE A 195 2.55 11.56 -4.26
N ALA A 196 3.13 12.13 -5.32
CA ALA A 196 2.83 13.49 -5.72
C ALA A 196 1.35 13.64 -6.08
N ALA A 197 0.68 14.68 -5.56
CA ALA A 197 -0.66 15.02 -6.01
C ALA A 197 -0.60 15.50 -7.46
N ARG A 198 -1.26 14.76 -8.36
CA ARG A 198 -1.43 15.06 -9.78
C ARG A 198 -2.48 14.15 -10.40
N ALA A 199 -2.87 14.48 -11.63
CA ALA A 199 -3.54 13.52 -12.52
C ALA A 199 -2.51 12.58 -13.17
N TYR A 200 -2.54 11.31 -12.78
CA TYR A 200 -1.76 10.23 -13.37
C TYR A 200 -2.48 9.67 -14.59
N GLY A 201 -1.74 9.53 -15.69
CA GLY A 201 -2.23 8.97 -16.95
C GLY A 201 -2.39 7.44 -16.92
N PRO A 202 -2.98 6.85 -17.96
CA PRO A 202 -3.32 5.42 -17.97
C PRO A 202 -2.11 4.48 -17.92
N ASP A 203 -0.94 4.97 -18.31
CA ASP A 203 0.34 4.25 -18.33
C ASP A 203 1.26 4.62 -17.15
N ASP A 204 0.84 5.56 -16.30
CA ASP A 204 1.61 5.92 -15.12
C ASP A 204 1.52 4.82 -14.04
N ALA A 205 2.65 4.50 -13.41
CA ALA A 205 2.71 3.56 -12.30
C ALA A 205 2.31 4.24 -10.97
N ALA A 206 1.01 4.30 -10.69
CA ALA A 206 0.47 4.66 -9.38
C ALA A 206 -0.18 3.42 -8.72
N ILE A 207 0.45 2.91 -7.66
CA ILE A 207 0.01 1.69 -6.97
C ILE A 207 -0.56 2.00 -5.58
N PRO A 208 -1.42 1.12 -5.03
CA PRO A 208 -2.04 1.29 -3.72
C PRO A 208 -1.12 1.74 -2.60
N GLN A 209 0.04 1.09 -2.44
CA GLN A 209 0.99 1.43 -1.39
C GLN A 209 1.48 2.89 -1.46
N GLY A 210 1.46 3.52 -2.63
CA GLY A 210 1.84 4.92 -2.78
C GLY A 210 0.73 5.86 -2.32
N TRP A 211 -0.47 5.70 -2.88
CA TRP A 211 -1.58 6.63 -2.64
C TRP A 211 -2.35 6.36 -1.34
N VAL A 212 -2.27 5.16 -0.75
CA VAL A 212 -2.87 4.90 0.59
C VAL A 212 -2.21 5.77 1.66
N HIS A 213 -0.92 6.11 1.51
CA HIS A 213 -0.27 7.10 2.40
C HIS A 213 -0.87 8.50 2.23
N ASN A 214 -1.24 8.89 0.99
CA ASN A 214 -1.96 10.16 0.78
C ASN A 214 -3.31 10.15 1.54
N LEU A 215 -4.02 9.01 1.56
CA LEU A 215 -5.24 8.85 2.36
C LEU A 215 -4.96 8.96 3.86
N GLU A 216 -3.87 8.36 4.36
CA GLU A 216 -3.45 8.43 5.77
C GLU A 216 -3.26 9.88 6.23
N HIS A 217 -2.66 10.69 5.36
CA HIS A 217 -2.47 12.12 5.58
C HIS A 217 -3.75 12.94 5.42
N GLY A 218 -4.81 12.38 4.83
CA GLY A 218 -6.11 13.03 4.67
C GLY A 218 -6.38 13.61 3.29
N ALA A 219 -5.61 13.24 2.27
CA ALA A 219 -5.86 13.62 0.89
C ALA A 219 -7.07 12.88 0.30
N LEU A 220 -7.59 13.42 -0.80
CA LEU A 220 -8.53 12.75 -1.68
C LEU A 220 -7.76 11.88 -2.68
N VAL A 221 -8.20 10.64 -2.90
CA VAL A 221 -7.74 9.81 -4.02
C VAL A 221 -8.92 9.55 -4.95
N ILE A 222 -8.73 9.73 -6.26
CA ILE A 222 -9.72 9.44 -7.29
C ILE A 222 -9.14 8.36 -8.18
N LEU A 223 -9.88 7.28 -8.37
CA LEU A 223 -9.48 6.15 -9.17
C LEU A 223 -10.37 6.01 -10.40
N TYR A 224 -9.78 5.59 -11.51
CA TYR A 224 -10.48 5.22 -12.73
C TYR A 224 -9.96 3.88 -13.26
N GLN A 225 -10.82 3.08 -13.87
CA GLN A 225 -10.41 1.85 -14.56
C GLN A 225 -9.81 2.15 -15.93
N GLY A 226 -8.88 1.32 -16.38
CA GLY A 226 -8.30 1.37 -17.72
C GLY A 226 -9.31 1.13 -18.84
N THR A 227 -10.45 0.51 -18.52
CA THR A 227 -11.57 0.27 -19.46
C THR A 227 -12.65 1.35 -19.40
N SER A 228 -12.54 2.33 -18.51
CA SER A 228 -13.50 3.43 -18.42
C SER A 228 -13.13 4.59 -19.34
N ASP A 229 -14.06 5.54 -19.50
CA ASP A 229 -13.80 6.78 -20.24
C ASP A 229 -12.64 7.59 -19.65
N GLY A 230 -12.29 7.37 -18.37
CA GLY A 230 -11.18 8.01 -17.68
C GLY A 230 -9.84 7.68 -18.32
N ALA A 231 -9.72 6.55 -19.01
CA ALA A 231 -8.50 6.18 -19.74
C ALA A 231 -8.40 6.80 -21.15
N THR A 232 -9.47 7.43 -21.65
CA THR A 232 -9.47 8.09 -22.95
C THR A 232 -8.79 9.47 -22.90
N PRO A 233 -8.35 10.05 -24.04
CA PRO A 233 -7.79 11.40 -24.06
C PRO A 233 -8.73 12.46 -23.47
N ASP A 234 -10.03 12.37 -23.76
CA ASP A 234 -11.03 13.33 -23.29
C ASP A 234 -11.28 13.16 -21.78
N GLY A 235 -11.41 11.93 -21.30
CA GLY A 235 -11.54 11.67 -19.86
C GLY A 235 -10.30 12.11 -19.07
N GLN A 236 -9.10 11.91 -19.62
CA GLN A 236 -7.86 12.43 -19.04
C GLN A 236 -7.83 13.96 -19.00
N ALA A 237 -8.39 14.64 -20.00
CA ALA A 237 -8.53 16.09 -19.97
C ALA A 237 -9.48 16.54 -18.86
N SER A 238 -10.62 15.86 -18.67
CA SER A 238 -11.55 16.15 -17.58
C SER A 238 -10.93 15.93 -16.19
N LEU A 239 -10.19 14.84 -16.00
CA LEU A 239 -9.51 14.55 -14.73
C LEU A 239 -8.42 15.59 -14.41
N LYS A 240 -7.68 16.04 -15.42
CA LYS A 240 -6.69 17.12 -15.28
C LYS A 240 -7.36 18.46 -14.92
N SER A 241 -8.44 18.81 -15.60
CA SER A 241 -9.23 20.02 -15.28
C SER A 241 -9.70 19.98 -13.84
N TYR A 242 -10.23 18.84 -13.38
CA TYR A 242 -10.65 18.68 -11.99
C TYR A 242 -9.50 18.84 -11.00
N PHE A 243 -8.33 18.26 -11.29
CA PHE A 243 -7.14 18.45 -10.46
C PHE A 243 -6.73 19.92 -10.36
N GLU A 244 -6.76 20.67 -11.47
CA GLU A 244 -6.41 22.09 -11.53
C GLU A 244 -7.43 22.98 -10.80
N GLU A 245 -8.71 22.62 -10.87
CA GLU A 245 -9.82 23.33 -10.21
C GLU A 245 -9.99 22.94 -8.73
N PHE A 246 -9.37 21.84 -8.29
CA PHE A 246 -9.51 21.38 -6.92
C PHE A 246 -9.00 22.45 -5.94
N PRO A 247 -9.74 22.73 -4.84
CA PRO A 247 -9.33 23.75 -3.89
C PRO A 247 -7.88 23.52 -3.44
N PRO A 248 -7.03 24.56 -3.43
CA PRO A 248 -5.64 24.40 -3.03
C PRO A 248 -5.57 23.99 -1.55
N VAL A 249 -5.24 22.73 -1.31
CA VAL A 249 -4.96 22.20 0.03
C VAL A 249 -3.45 22.09 0.14
N THR A 250 -2.83 22.91 1.01
CA THR A 250 -1.38 22.98 1.15
C THR A 250 -0.76 21.60 1.37
N GLY A 251 0.08 21.16 0.44
CA GLY A 251 0.76 19.86 0.49
C GLY A 251 -0.12 18.64 0.18
N CYS A 252 -1.40 18.83 -0.16
CA CYS A 252 -2.40 17.77 -0.18
C CYS A 252 -3.43 17.93 -1.32
N GLY A 253 -2.98 17.96 -2.57
CA GLY A 253 -3.91 17.89 -3.71
C GLY A 253 -4.54 16.50 -3.86
N PRO A 254 -5.56 16.34 -4.73
CA PRO A 254 -6.09 15.03 -4.99
C PRO A 254 -5.07 14.24 -5.79
N VAL A 255 -4.94 12.95 -5.49
CA VAL A 255 -4.21 12.00 -6.32
C VAL A 255 -5.23 11.35 -7.23
N ILE A 256 -5.06 11.47 -8.55
CA ILE A 256 -5.96 10.83 -9.51
C ILE A 256 -5.17 9.76 -10.25
N ALA A 257 -5.57 8.49 -10.15
CA ALA A 257 -4.78 7.37 -10.65
C ALA A 257 -5.63 6.28 -11.30
N ARG A 258 -5.02 5.52 -12.22
CA ARG A 258 -5.62 4.30 -12.73
C ARG A 258 -5.57 3.20 -11.67
N PHE A 259 -6.67 2.47 -11.49
CA PHE A 259 -6.70 1.25 -10.69
C PHE A 259 -7.83 0.34 -11.19
N ASP A 260 -7.50 -0.87 -11.62
CA ASP A 260 -8.44 -1.72 -12.36
C ASP A 260 -9.25 -2.66 -11.45
N GLU A 261 -8.74 -3.01 -10.26
CA GLU A 261 -9.39 -3.94 -9.33
C GLU A 261 -10.51 -3.27 -8.51
N MET A 262 -11.56 -2.80 -9.18
CA MET A 262 -12.70 -2.07 -8.59
C MET A 262 -14.03 -2.58 -9.11
N ALA A 263 -15.12 -2.39 -8.35
CA ALA A 263 -16.47 -2.79 -8.78
C ALA A 263 -17.07 -1.84 -9.83
N THR A 264 -16.71 -0.56 -9.76
CA THR A 264 -17.23 0.49 -10.65
C THR A 264 -16.13 1.15 -11.49
N PRO A 265 -16.46 1.74 -12.65
CA PRO A 265 -15.52 2.44 -13.52
C PRO A 265 -14.71 3.56 -12.85
N TYR A 266 -15.27 4.19 -11.81
CA TYR A 266 -14.62 5.22 -11.01
C TYR A 266 -14.85 5.00 -9.51
N ALA A 267 -13.92 5.49 -8.69
CA ALA A 267 -14.09 5.58 -7.26
C ALA A 267 -13.42 6.84 -6.70
N ALA A 268 -13.99 7.47 -5.67
CA ALA A 268 -13.33 8.49 -4.87
C ALA A 268 -13.17 7.99 -3.43
N LEU A 269 -11.99 8.21 -2.87
CA LEU A 269 -11.57 7.65 -1.59
C LEU A 269 -11.05 8.76 -0.69
N VAL A 270 -11.45 8.68 0.57
CA VAL A 270 -10.73 9.22 1.72
C VAL A 270 -10.41 8.05 2.64
N TRP A 271 -9.60 8.25 3.68
CA TRP A 271 -9.36 7.17 4.66
C TRP A 271 -10.68 6.57 5.13
N ASP A 272 -10.78 5.24 5.16
CA ASP A 272 -11.95 4.44 5.55
C ASP A 272 -13.24 4.59 4.71
N ARG A 273 -13.28 5.41 3.65
CA ARG A 273 -14.50 5.59 2.84
C ARG A 273 -14.25 5.45 1.34
N VAL A 274 -15.21 4.84 0.66
CA VAL A 274 -15.22 4.68 -0.80
C VAL A 274 -16.55 5.14 -1.38
N LEU A 275 -16.50 6.15 -2.25
CA LEU A 275 -17.59 6.55 -3.13
C LEU A 275 -17.41 5.86 -4.48
N GLN A 276 -18.30 4.94 -4.84
CA GLN A 276 -18.31 4.25 -6.13
C GLN A 276 -19.18 5.01 -7.14
N MET A 277 -18.74 5.09 -8.40
CA MET A 277 -19.43 5.85 -9.45
C MET A 277 -19.30 5.15 -10.82
N ASP A 278 -20.39 5.14 -11.58
CA ASP A 278 -20.43 4.59 -12.95
C ASP A 278 -19.79 5.51 -13.99
N SER A 279 -19.75 6.81 -13.71
CA SER A 279 -19.18 7.85 -14.56
C SER A 279 -18.39 8.87 -13.73
N PHE A 280 -17.48 9.60 -14.35
CA PHE A 280 -16.82 10.72 -13.70
C PHE A 280 -17.83 11.83 -13.36
N ASP A 281 -17.98 12.15 -12.08
CA ASP A 281 -18.84 13.24 -11.59
C ASP A 281 -18.06 14.16 -10.64
N ALA A 282 -17.52 15.25 -11.20
CA ALA A 282 -16.75 16.24 -10.46
C ALA A 282 -17.53 16.87 -9.29
N ALA A 283 -18.83 17.08 -9.44
CA ALA A 283 -19.65 17.69 -8.41
C ALA A 283 -19.87 16.74 -7.23
N GLN A 284 -20.15 15.46 -7.52
CA GLN A 284 -20.32 14.43 -6.49
C GLN A 284 -19.02 14.16 -5.73
N ILE A 285 -17.87 14.13 -6.43
CA ILE A 285 -16.55 13.97 -5.82
C ILE A 285 -16.24 15.15 -4.89
N THR A 286 -16.49 16.38 -5.33
CA THR A 286 -16.30 17.59 -4.49
C THR A 286 -17.22 17.58 -3.27
N ALA A 287 -18.48 17.16 -3.42
CA ALA A 287 -19.40 17.00 -2.30
C ALA A 287 -18.91 15.94 -1.30
N PHE A 288 -18.37 14.83 -1.79
CA PHE A 288 -17.77 13.78 -0.96
C PHE A 288 -16.54 14.28 -0.20
N TRP A 289 -15.64 15.01 -0.86
CA TRP A 289 -14.51 15.67 -0.22
C TRP A 289 -14.98 16.65 0.88
N ASN A 290 -15.96 17.51 0.58
CA ASN A 290 -16.52 18.46 1.54
C ASN A 290 -17.12 17.78 2.78
N GLN A 291 -17.61 16.55 2.62
CA GLN A 291 -18.19 15.78 3.72
C GLN A 291 -17.16 15.02 4.56
N TRP A 292 -16.06 14.55 3.96
CA TRP A 292 -15.16 13.60 4.64
C TRP A 292 -13.66 13.93 4.59
N GLY A 293 -13.23 14.81 3.69
CA GLY A 293 -11.84 15.19 3.51
C GLY A 293 -11.18 15.66 4.81
N GLY A 294 -10.01 15.09 5.14
CA GLY A 294 -9.29 15.39 6.39
C GLY A 294 -10.01 15.01 7.70
N ARG A 295 -11.18 14.36 7.65
CA ARG A 295 -11.98 14.03 8.85
C ARG A 295 -11.72 12.61 9.36
N THR A 296 -11.69 11.62 8.47
CA THR A 296 -11.61 10.20 8.83
C THR A 296 -10.19 9.66 8.96
N ASN A 297 -9.21 10.38 8.41
CA ASN A 297 -7.81 9.99 8.39
C ASN A 297 -7.13 10.06 9.78
N PRO A 298 -6.20 9.13 10.07
CA PRO A 298 -5.51 9.06 11.35
C PRO A 298 -4.48 10.18 11.55
N GLU A 299 -3.82 10.65 10.48
CA GLU A 299 -2.80 11.69 10.58
C GLU A 299 -3.26 13.04 10.03
N LYS A 300 -3.29 14.08 10.85
CA LYS A 300 -3.79 15.42 10.46
C LYS A 300 -2.76 16.26 9.70
N ALA A 301 -2.16 15.68 8.65
CA ALA A 301 -1.20 16.37 7.79
C ALA A 301 -1.87 17.25 6.73
N CYS A 302 -2.99 16.78 6.16
CA CYS A 302 -3.81 17.54 5.22
C CYS A 302 -4.95 18.26 5.94
N PRO A 303 -5.10 19.58 5.77
CA PRO A 303 -6.30 20.26 6.25
C PRO A 303 -7.52 19.74 5.47
N GLY A 304 -8.61 19.49 6.21
CA GLY A 304 -9.90 19.23 5.58
C GLY A 304 -10.45 20.50 4.91
N PRO A 305 -11.55 20.39 4.14
CA PRO A 305 -12.19 21.55 3.55
C PRO A 305 -12.67 22.51 4.65
N ASP A 306 -12.34 23.80 4.50
CA ASP A 306 -12.78 24.87 5.39
C ASP A 306 -14.32 24.97 5.37
N VAL A 307 -14.96 24.49 6.44
CA VAL A 307 -16.42 24.61 6.64
C VAL A 307 -16.88 26.05 6.91
N THR A 308 -15.96 27.02 7.00
CA THR A 308 -16.24 28.42 7.31
C THR A 308 -16.83 29.23 6.17
N SER A 309 -16.96 28.67 4.96
CA SER A 309 -17.50 29.35 3.78
C SER A 309 -18.82 28.78 3.27
N ALA A 310 -19.58 28.05 4.11
CA ALA A 310 -20.96 27.73 3.76
C ALA A 310 -21.77 29.04 3.69
N PRO A 311 -22.41 29.38 2.56
CA PRO A 311 -23.28 30.55 2.50
C PRO A 311 -24.45 30.34 3.47
N ASP A 312 -24.64 31.28 4.39
CA ASP A 312 -25.79 31.32 5.28
C ASP A 312 -27.10 31.25 4.46
N PRO A 313 -28.00 30.28 4.71
CA PRO A 313 -29.30 30.23 4.05
C PRO A 313 -30.27 31.34 4.53
N SER A 314 -29.84 32.28 5.38
CA SER A 314 -30.69 33.31 5.98
C SER A 314 -30.82 34.62 5.18
N GLY A 315 -30.46 34.61 3.90
CA GLY A 315 -30.69 35.73 2.99
C GLY A 315 -32.13 35.88 2.47
N SER A 316 -33.15 35.64 3.29
CA SER A 316 -34.53 36.03 2.94
C SER A 316 -34.68 37.53 3.13
N ALA A 317 -34.38 38.29 2.09
CA ALA A 317 -34.79 39.68 1.97
C ALA A 317 -36.34 39.72 1.86
N ALA A 318 -36.99 40.08 2.96
CA ALA A 318 -38.41 40.38 2.96
C ALA A 318 -38.69 41.61 2.07
N PRO A 319 -39.75 41.60 1.23
CA PRO A 319 -40.13 42.75 0.43
C PRO A 319 -40.69 43.87 1.32
N SER A 320 -40.18 45.09 1.16
CA SER A 320 -40.70 46.29 1.82
C SER A 320 -42.14 46.59 1.38
N PRO A 321 -43.09 46.82 2.29
CA PRO A 321 -44.41 47.33 1.94
C PRO A 321 -44.32 48.83 1.57
N SER A 322 -45.08 49.19 0.54
CA SER A 322 -45.29 50.57 0.04
C SER A 322 -46.18 51.40 0.96
#